data_AF-A0A0S8ID49-F1
#
_entry.id   AF-A0A0S8ID49-F1
#
_cell.length_a   1.000
_cell.length_b   1.000
_cell.length_c   1.000
_cell.angle_alpha   90.00
_cell.angle_beta   90.00
_cell.angle_gamma   90.00
#
_symmetry.space_group_name_H-M   'P 1'
#
loop_
_entity.id
_entity.type
_entity.pdbx_description
1 polymer ?
#
loop_
_entity_poly.entity_id
_entity_poly.type
_entity_poly.pdbx_seq_one_letter_code
_entity_poly.pdbx_strand_id
1 'polypeptide(L)'
;MDHLKPEKLQTRFLNGSQNDGPRYPRCYTLTHSDSTGELFLTIGPSYDYEQISGWYTRFMRDEVLAVWEMDEEDMALHVHVHVSGGLILGSAKWRDKIFRQHMPLVLEAFRYGDRELVKKYPEMDQAPILVHFHAPNPKFDLVETWGILRDYK
;
A
#
# COMPACT_ATOMS: atom_id res chain seq x y z
N MET A 1 -17.00 1.74 -0.18
CA MET A 1 -15.82 2.61 -0.31
C MET A 1 -16.24 3.94 0.25
N ASP A 2 -15.70 4.29 1.39
CA ASP A 2 -16.10 5.48 2.13
C ASP A 2 -15.03 6.59 2.02
N HIS A 3 -13.80 6.23 1.61
CA HIS A 3 -12.65 7.13 1.60
C HIS A 3 -12.11 7.37 0.18
N LEU A 4 -11.99 6.30 -0.63
CA LEU A 4 -11.47 6.35 -1.98
C LEU A 4 -12.49 6.98 -2.94
N LYS A 5 -11.98 7.91 -3.74
CA LYS A 5 -12.64 8.41 -4.94
C LYS A 5 -12.07 7.70 -6.16
N PRO A 6 -12.77 6.72 -6.77
CA PRO A 6 -12.23 5.91 -7.85
C PRO A 6 -11.65 6.70 -9.03
N GLU A 7 -12.25 7.86 -9.33
CA GLU A 7 -11.81 8.78 -10.38
C GLU A 7 -10.44 9.43 -10.11
N LYS A 8 -9.96 9.39 -8.86
CA LYS A 8 -8.64 9.89 -8.47
C LYS A 8 -7.56 8.82 -8.45
N LEU A 9 -7.92 7.55 -8.64
CA LEU A 9 -6.96 6.44 -8.67
C LEU A 9 -6.55 6.12 -10.10
N GLN A 10 -5.27 6.32 -10.40
CA GLN A 10 -4.66 5.86 -11.63
C GLN A 10 -3.91 4.55 -11.33
N THR A 11 -4.34 3.46 -11.96
CA THR A 11 -3.71 2.14 -11.81
C THR A 11 -2.90 1.80 -13.05
N ARG A 12 -1.65 1.34 -12.85
CA ARG A 12 -0.76 0.86 -13.91
C ARG A 12 -0.21 -0.50 -13.52
N PHE A 13 -0.02 -1.37 -14.50
CA PHE A 13 0.60 -2.68 -14.32
C PHE A 13 2.00 -2.70 -14.94
N LEU A 14 2.97 -3.22 -14.20
CA LEU A 14 4.32 -3.49 -14.73
C LEU A 14 4.31 -4.75 -15.60
N ASN A 15 5.35 -4.89 -16.43
CA ASN A 15 5.56 -6.11 -17.21
C ASN A 15 5.57 -7.35 -16.30
N GLY A 16 4.82 -8.38 -16.70
CA GLY A 16 4.61 -9.57 -15.87
C GLY A 16 3.42 -9.47 -14.92
N SER A 17 2.62 -8.40 -15.00
CA SER A 17 1.35 -8.26 -14.29
C SER A 17 0.26 -7.68 -15.19
N GLN A 18 -0.97 -8.11 -14.95
CA GLN A 18 -2.21 -7.64 -15.56
C GLN A 18 -3.28 -7.53 -14.48
N ASN A 19 -4.45 -7.02 -14.83
CA ASN A 19 -5.56 -6.79 -13.91
C ASN A 19 -6.14 -8.07 -13.28
N ASP A 20 -5.95 -9.24 -13.91
CA ASP A 20 -6.50 -10.53 -13.45
C ASP A 20 -5.45 -11.63 -13.23
N GLY A 21 -4.15 -11.28 -13.30
CA GLY A 21 -3.08 -12.23 -13.07
C GLY A 21 -1.68 -11.71 -13.41
N PRO A 22 -0.63 -12.48 -13.11
CA PRO A 22 -0.64 -13.64 -12.22
C PRO A 22 -0.93 -13.21 -10.77
N ARG A 23 -1.34 -14.16 -9.92
CA ARG A 23 -1.62 -13.92 -8.51
C ARG A 23 -0.34 -13.63 -7.71
N TYR A 24 0.77 -14.29 -8.06
CA TYR A 24 2.08 -14.14 -7.42
C TYR A 24 3.23 -14.19 -8.44
N PRO A 25 4.39 -13.59 -8.13
CA PRO A 25 4.57 -12.57 -7.08
C PRO A 25 3.76 -11.31 -7.40
N ARG A 26 3.31 -10.58 -6.37
CA ARG A 26 2.48 -9.39 -6.57
C ARG A 26 2.69 -8.34 -5.49
N CYS A 27 3.18 -7.19 -5.93
CA CYS A 27 3.52 -6.03 -5.13
C CYS A 27 2.72 -4.81 -5.60
N TYR A 28 2.57 -3.87 -4.68
CA TYR A 28 1.92 -2.59 -4.85
C TYR A 28 2.90 -1.48 -4.48
N THR A 29 2.94 -0.44 -5.31
CA THR A 29 3.63 0.81 -5.03
C THR A 29 2.62 1.94 -5.21
N LEU A 30 2.22 2.56 -4.11
CA LEU A 30 1.27 3.67 -4.10
C LEU A 30 2.01 4.96 -3.76
N THR A 31 1.85 5.97 -4.62
CA THR A 31 2.26 7.35 -4.34
C THR A 31 1.08 8.28 -4.53
N HIS A 32 1.20 9.53 -4.07
CA HIS A 32 0.13 10.52 -4.23
C HIS A 32 0.67 11.89 -4.63
N SER A 33 -0.21 12.72 -5.15
CA SER A 33 0.05 14.12 -5.45
C SER A 33 -0.68 15.01 -4.45
N ASP A 34 0.05 15.73 -3.59
CA ASP A 34 -0.52 16.68 -2.64
C ASP A 34 -1.32 17.81 -3.33
N SER A 35 -0.94 18.16 -4.57
CA SER A 35 -1.54 19.29 -5.31
C SER A 35 -2.87 18.92 -5.99
N THR A 36 -2.97 17.72 -6.54
CA THR A 36 -4.18 17.25 -7.27
C THR A 36 -5.03 16.31 -6.41
N GLY A 37 -4.43 15.72 -5.38
CA GLY A 37 -5.01 14.62 -4.59
C GLY A 37 -5.14 13.33 -5.37
N GLU A 38 -4.47 13.18 -6.51
CA GLU A 38 -4.44 11.93 -7.29
C GLU A 38 -3.58 10.88 -6.62
N LEU A 39 -3.99 9.63 -6.79
CA LEU A 39 -3.32 8.44 -6.30
C LEU A 39 -2.79 7.65 -7.49
N PHE A 40 -1.52 7.25 -7.43
CA PHE A 40 -0.85 6.50 -8.49
C PHE A 40 -0.46 5.13 -7.94
N LEU A 41 -1.20 4.10 -8.33
CA LEU A 41 -0.97 2.73 -7.93
C LEU A 41 -0.28 1.96 -9.05
N THR A 42 0.94 1.52 -8.81
CA THR A 42 1.62 0.56 -9.67
C THR A 42 1.51 -0.85 -9.07
N ILE A 43 1.15 -1.82 -9.90
CA ILE A 43 1.02 -3.23 -9.54
C ILE A 43 1.99 -4.06 -10.39
N GLY A 44 2.81 -4.90 -9.76
CA GLY A 44 3.84 -5.66 -10.48
C GLY A 44 4.41 -6.84 -9.70
N PRO A 45 5.34 -7.61 -10.30
CA PRO A 45 6.03 -8.71 -9.60
C PRO A 45 7.07 -8.22 -8.56
N SER A 46 7.38 -6.92 -8.56
CA SER A 46 8.27 -6.23 -7.62
C SER A 46 7.79 -4.79 -7.41
N TYR A 47 8.31 -4.11 -6.39
CA TYR A 47 8.06 -2.67 -6.22
C TYR A 47 8.57 -1.87 -7.42
N ASP A 48 7.87 -0.77 -7.72
CA ASP A 48 8.32 0.18 -8.73
C ASP A 48 9.34 1.16 -8.11
N TYR A 49 10.61 0.79 -8.21
CA TYR A 49 11.72 1.62 -7.76
C TYR A 49 11.88 2.91 -8.57
N GLU A 50 11.42 2.95 -9.83
CA GLU A 50 11.47 4.17 -10.64
C GLU A 50 10.46 5.19 -10.10
N GLN A 51 9.22 4.75 -9.80
CA GLN A 51 8.16 5.59 -9.21
C GLN A 51 8.59 6.24 -7.89
N ILE A 52 9.35 5.53 -7.05
CA ILE A 52 9.81 6.03 -5.74
C ILE A 52 11.24 6.61 -5.78
N SER A 53 11.85 6.70 -6.97
CA SER A 53 13.22 7.24 -7.11
C SER A 53 13.29 8.77 -7.10
N GLY A 54 12.14 9.45 -7.25
CA GLY A 54 12.06 10.90 -7.30
C GLY A 54 12.57 11.57 -6.03
N TRP A 55 13.24 12.73 -6.17
CA TRP A 55 13.81 13.46 -5.03
C TRP A 55 12.77 13.77 -3.94
N TYR A 56 11.54 14.11 -4.35
CA TYR A 56 10.44 14.43 -3.45
C TYR A 56 9.98 13.21 -2.66
N THR A 57 9.68 12.09 -3.32
CA THR A 57 9.29 10.83 -2.66
C THR A 57 10.39 10.31 -1.75
N ARG A 58 11.66 10.36 -2.19
CA ARG A 58 12.81 10.00 -1.33
C ARG A 58 12.95 10.90 -0.10
N PHE A 59 12.52 12.16 -0.19
CA PHE A 59 12.58 13.13 0.89
C PHE A 59 11.37 13.02 1.84
N MET A 60 10.17 12.85 1.31
CA MET A 60 8.91 12.82 2.06
C MET A 60 8.56 11.41 2.57
N ARG A 61 9.09 10.37 1.92
CA ARG A 61 8.79 8.96 2.16
C ARG A 61 7.29 8.68 2.28
N ASP A 62 6.49 9.32 1.44
CA ASP A 62 5.04 9.24 1.45
C ASP A 62 4.50 8.04 0.65
N GLU A 63 5.38 7.26 0.02
CA GLU A 63 5.02 6.00 -0.61
C GLU A 63 4.47 4.99 0.38
N VAL A 64 3.49 4.22 -0.06
CA VAL A 64 3.02 3.02 0.63
C VAL A 64 3.29 1.82 -0.25
N LEU A 65 4.06 0.89 0.28
CA LEU A 65 4.41 -0.35 -0.41
C LEU A 65 3.56 -1.48 0.16
N ALA A 66 3.14 -2.42 -0.67
CA ALA A 66 2.53 -3.64 -0.17
C ALA A 66 2.92 -4.86 -1.00
N VAL A 67 2.95 -6.03 -0.37
CA VAL A 67 3.27 -7.29 -1.02
C VAL A 67 2.35 -8.36 -0.48
N TRP A 68 1.91 -9.25 -1.37
CA TRP A 68 1.28 -10.49 -0.93
C TRP A 68 2.34 -11.50 -0.55
N GLU A 69 2.36 -11.88 0.72
CA GLU A 69 3.17 -12.99 1.21
C GLU A 69 2.29 -14.23 1.33
N MET A 70 2.86 -15.38 0.98
CA MET A 70 2.27 -16.68 1.23
C MET A 70 3.28 -17.56 1.94
N ASP A 71 2.83 -18.07 3.07
CA ASP A 71 3.43 -19.12 3.87
C ASP A 71 2.79 -20.45 3.46
N GLU A 72 3.23 -21.58 4.03
CA GLU A 72 2.70 -22.90 3.68
C GLU A 72 1.18 -23.04 3.93
N GLU A 73 0.59 -22.22 4.80
CA GLU A 73 -0.85 -22.26 5.14
C GLU A 73 -1.55 -20.88 5.23
N ASP A 74 -0.81 -19.76 5.34
CA ASP A 74 -1.37 -18.44 5.57
C ASP A 74 -1.01 -17.45 4.45
N MET A 75 -2.00 -16.68 4.01
CA MET A 75 -1.85 -15.58 3.04
C MET A 75 -2.13 -14.27 3.76
N ALA A 76 -1.24 -13.29 3.63
CA ALA A 76 -1.46 -11.96 4.18
C ALA A 76 -1.00 -10.86 3.22
N LEU A 77 -1.70 -9.73 3.26
CA LEU A 77 -1.22 -8.51 2.62
C LEU A 77 -0.34 -7.75 3.60
N HIS A 78 0.96 -7.67 3.29
CA HIS A 78 1.92 -6.92 4.08
C HIS A 78 2.04 -5.51 3.52
N VAL A 79 1.68 -4.51 4.30
CA VAL A 79 1.74 -3.09 3.93
C VAL A 79 2.86 -2.44 4.72
N HIS A 80 3.74 -1.71 4.05
CA HIS A 80 4.90 -1.07 4.66
C HIS A 80 4.82 0.44 4.48
N VAL A 81 4.92 1.16 5.59
CA VAL A 81 4.97 2.63 5.64
C VAL A 81 6.15 3.10 6.47
N HIS A 82 6.86 4.12 5.99
CA HIS A 82 7.96 4.74 6.74
C HIS A 82 7.44 5.93 7.56
N VAL A 83 7.29 5.73 8.87
CA VAL A 83 6.86 6.81 9.78
C VAL A 83 8.02 7.67 10.28
N SER A 84 9.26 7.30 9.95
CA SER A 84 10.46 8.13 10.13
C SER A 84 11.65 7.65 9.28
N GLY A 85 12.60 8.55 8.95
CA GLY A 85 13.86 8.22 8.26
C GLY A 85 14.17 9.07 7.01
N GLY A 86 15.25 9.86 7.02
CA GLY A 86 15.62 10.83 5.97
C GLY A 86 15.60 12.28 6.49
N LEU A 87 15.86 13.28 5.65
CA LEU A 87 15.66 14.72 5.97
C LEU A 87 14.15 15.09 6.05
N ILE A 88 13.30 14.18 6.55
CA ILE A 88 11.85 14.32 6.56
C ILE A 88 11.42 15.48 7.45
N LEU A 89 10.48 16.31 6.97
CA LEU A 89 9.77 17.30 7.80
C LEU A 89 8.68 16.62 8.66
N GLY A 90 8.75 16.79 9.98
CA GLY A 90 7.72 16.33 10.93
C GLY A 90 8.20 15.22 11.88
N SER A 91 7.57 15.13 13.05
CA SER A 91 7.93 14.11 14.06
C SER A 91 7.35 12.73 13.70
N ALA A 92 8.01 11.65 14.15
CA ALA A 92 7.51 10.28 13.99
C ALA A 92 6.07 10.13 14.51
N LYS A 93 5.73 10.79 15.62
CA LYS A 93 4.37 10.82 16.20
C LYS A 93 3.34 11.44 15.24
N TRP A 94 3.70 12.52 14.56
CA TRP A 94 2.79 13.20 13.63
C TRP A 94 2.59 12.38 12.35
N ARG A 95 3.66 11.79 11.82
CA ARG A 95 3.63 10.89 10.67
C ARG A 95 2.83 9.61 10.93
N ASP A 96 3.07 8.96 12.08
CA ASP A 96 2.28 7.82 12.56
C ASP A 96 0.78 8.15 12.56
N LYS A 97 0.40 9.30 13.12
CA LYS A 97 -0.99 9.77 13.10
C LYS A 97 -1.54 9.94 11.67
N ILE A 98 -0.77 10.52 10.75
CA ILE A 98 -1.19 10.73 9.36
C ILE A 98 -1.44 9.40 8.66
N PHE A 99 -0.50 8.46 8.73
CA PHE A 99 -0.68 7.17 8.07
C PHE A 99 -1.87 6.42 8.64
N ARG A 100 -2.03 6.40 9.96
CA ARG A 100 -3.20 5.78 10.60
C ARG A 100 -4.51 6.39 10.11
N GLN A 101 -4.55 7.71 9.95
CA GLN A 101 -5.72 8.43 9.44
C GLN A 101 -6.03 8.09 7.97
N HIS A 102 -5.02 7.88 7.13
CA HIS A 102 -5.19 7.64 5.69
C HIS A 102 -5.14 6.15 5.30
N MET A 103 -4.83 5.24 6.23
CA MET A 103 -4.72 3.82 5.94
C MET A 103 -6.00 3.22 5.32
N PRO A 104 -7.23 3.59 5.74
CA PRO A 104 -8.44 3.12 5.06
C PRO A 104 -8.47 3.47 3.56
N LEU A 105 -8.06 4.68 3.18
CA LEU A 105 -7.96 5.11 1.78
C LEU A 105 -6.95 4.27 1.00
N VAL A 106 -5.79 3.98 1.60
CA VAL A 106 -4.71 3.18 1.00
C VAL A 106 -5.20 1.75 0.73
N LEU A 107 -5.86 1.14 1.72
CA LEU A 107 -6.36 -0.23 1.62
C LEU A 107 -7.52 -0.35 0.63
N GLU A 108 -8.42 0.65 0.58
CA GLU A 108 -9.43 0.77 -0.47
C GLU A 108 -8.77 0.90 -1.86
N ALA A 109 -7.68 1.67 -1.99
CA ALA A 109 -6.95 1.82 -3.25
C ALA A 109 -6.33 0.50 -3.74
N PHE A 110 -5.68 -0.28 -2.86
CA PHE A 110 -5.13 -1.58 -3.21
C PHE A 110 -6.21 -2.56 -3.65
N ARG A 111 -7.28 -2.67 -2.86
CA ARG A 111 -8.40 -3.57 -3.18
C ARG A 111 -9.10 -3.18 -4.48
N TYR A 112 -9.38 -1.90 -4.67
CA TYR A 112 -10.08 -1.40 -5.86
C TYR A 112 -9.20 -1.47 -7.12
N GLY A 113 -7.91 -1.15 -7.00
CA GLY A 113 -6.94 -1.24 -8.09
C GLY A 113 -6.77 -2.66 -8.61
N ASP A 114 -6.88 -3.65 -7.72
CA ASP A 114 -6.73 -5.06 -8.05
C ASP A 114 -8.04 -5.87 -8.05
N ARG A 115 -9.16 -5.18 -8.18
CA ARG A 115 -10.50 -5.76 -8.04
C ARG A 115 -10.79 -6.94 -8.97
N GLU A 116 -10.22 -6.97 -10.17
CA GLU A 116 -10.46 -8.08 -11.10
C GLU A 116 -9.73 -9.35 -10.65
N LEU A 117 -8.52 -9.22 -10.10
CA LEU A 117 -7.81 -10.32 -9.46
C LEU A 117 -8.54 -10.79 -8.20
N VAL A 118 -8.98 -9.87 -7.34
CA VAL A 118 -9.72 -10.22 -6.11
C VAL A 118 -11.04 -10.93 -6.43
N LYS A 119 -11.73 -10.56 -7.52
CA LYS A 119 -12.91 -11.32 -7.99
C LYS A 119 -12.57 -12.75 -8.42
N LYS A 120 -11.41 -12.94 -9.03
CA LYS A 120 -10.93 -14.23 -9.53
C LYS A 120 -10.41 -15.15 -8.42
N TYR A 121 -9.85 -14.56 -7.37
CA TYR A 121 -9.32 -15.26 -6.18
C TYR A 121 -9.95 -14.68 -4.90
N PRO A 122 -11.21 -15.05 -4.56
CA PRO A 122 -11.94 -14.49 -3.41
C PRO A 122 -11.27 -14.71 -2.05
N GLU A 123 -10.39 -15.70 -1.93
CA GLU A 123 -9.56 -15.94 -0.75
C GLU A 123 -8.65 -14.76 -0.42
N MET A 124 -8.23 -13.98 -1.42
CA MET A 124 -7.48 -12.74 -1.21
C MET A 124 -8.31 -11.70 -0.46
N ASP A 125 -9.63 -11.67 -0.69
CA ASP A 125 -10.54 -10.75 -0.01
C ASP A 125 -10.73 -11.16 1.47
N GLN A 126 -10.46 -12.41 1.83
CA GLN A 126 -10.51 -12.91 3.21
C GLN A 126 -9.16 -12.85 3.93
N ALA A 127 -8.08 -12.51 3.22
CA ALA A 127 -6.75 -12.49 3.80
C ALA A 127 -6.58 -11.33 4.80
N PRO A 128 -5.90 -11.57 5.94
CA PRO A 128 -5.54 -10.53 6.88
C PRO A 128 -4.60 -9.49 6.27
N ILE A 129 -4.65 -8.28 6.83
CA ILE A 129 -3.76 -7.18 6.47
C ILE A 129 -2.83 -6.91 7.66
N LEU A 130 -1.52 -6.94 7.41
CA LEU A 130 -0.48 -6.60 8.37
C LEU A 130 0.20 -5.30 7.93
N VAL A 131 0.06 -4.25 8.74
CA VAL A 131 0.69 -2.96 8.48
C VAL A 131 1.94 -2.82 9.33
N HIS A 132 3.08 -2.65 8.67
CA HIS A 132 4.39 -2.42 9.24
C HIS A 132 4.70 -0.92 9.24
N PHE A 133 4.68 -0.32 10.41
CA PHE A 133 5.11 1.05 10.64
C PHE A 133 6.61 1.05 10.94
N HIS A 134 7.43 1.46 9.97
CA HIS A 134 8.89 1.42 10.10
C HIS A 134 9.45 2.70 10.72
N ALA A 135 10.22 2.57 11.81
CA ALA A 135 10.84 3.69 12.50
C ALA A 135 12.15 3.34 13.21
N PRO A 136 13.15 4.26 13.29
CA PRO A 136 14.31 4.04 14.16
C PRO A 136 13.95 4.05 15.65
N ASN A 137 12.82 4.66 16.03
CA ASN A 137 12.34 4.65 17.40
C ASN A 137 11.43 3.43 17.62
N PRO A 138 11.81 2.46 18.47
CA PRO A 138 11.03 1.23 18.69
C PRO A 138 9.59 1.46 19.15
N LYS A 139 9.29 2.63 19.73
CA LYS A 139 7.92 3.01 20.11
C LYS A 139 6.97 3.09 18.91
N PHE A 140 7.50 3.43 17.74
CA PHE A 140 6.74 3.59 16.50
C PHE A 140 7.07 2.50 15.47
N ASP A 141 7.99 1.59 15.80
CA ASP A 141 8.39 0.46 14.96
C ASP A 141 7.51 -0.75 15.31
N LEU A 142 6.35 -0.84 14.65
CA LEU A 142 5.26 -1.72 15.07
C LEU A 142 4.63 -2.43 13.87
N VAL A 143 4.13 -3.64 14.12
CA VAL A 143 3.28 -4.37 13.18
C VAL A 143 1.89 -4.51 13.78
N GLU A 144 0.87 -4.16 13.01
CA GLU A 144 -0.52 -4.18 13.45
C GLU A 144 -1.42 -4.90 12.46
N THR A 145 -2.45 -5.58 12.96
CA THR A 145 -3.51 -6.16 12.14
C THR A 145 -4.56 -5.11 11.82
N TRP A 146 -4.90 -4.98 10.54
CA TRP A 146 -5.88 -4.03 10.02
C TRP A 146 -7.08 -4.76 9.40
N GLY A 147 -7.61 -5.76 10.10
CA GLY A 147 -8.73 -6.56 9.62
C GLY A 147 -8.38 -7.41 8.41
N ILE A 148 -9.37 -7.60 7.52
CA ILE A 148 -9.21 -8.36 6.27
C ILE A 148 -9.45 -7.44 5.06
N LEU A 149 -8.95 -7.83 3.89
CA LEU A 149 -9.06 -6.99 2.69
C LEU A 149 -10.51 -6.61 2.35
N ARG A 150 -11.48 -7.52 2.53
CA ARG A 150 -12.92 -7.27 2.29
C ARG A 150 -13.50 -6.09 3.07
N ASP A 151 -12.91 -5.74 4.21
CA ASP A 151 -13.40 -4.62 5.05
C ASP A 151 -13.22 -3.26 4.33
N TYR A 152 -12.40 -3.21 3.27
CA TYR A 152 -12.06 -2.01 2.49
C TYR A 152 -12.70 -2.01 1.10
N LYS A 153 -13.94 -2.51 1.01
CA LYS A 153 -14.68 -2.68 -0.26
C LYS A 153 -15.23 -1.42 -0.86
#